data_AF-A0A7V1SC45-F1
#
_entry.id   AF-A0A7V1SC45-F1
#
_cell.length_a   1.000
_cell.length_b   1.000
_cell.length_c   1.000
_cell.angle_alpha   90.00
_cell.angle_beta   90.00
_cell.angle_gamma   90.00
#
_symmetry.space_group_name_H-M   'P 1'
#
loop_
_entity.id
_entity.type
_entity.pdbx_description
1 polymer ?
#
loop_
_entity_poly.entity_id
_entity_poly.type
_entity_poly.pdbx_seq_one_letter_code
_entity_poly.pdbx_strand_id
1 'polypeptide(L)'
;MADLRKRLPDNVPGKFYVDSSCIDCDVCRDTAPTNFKRNDEKGYSYVYKQPENEQELALCEEAMNACPVEAIGDNGEASLTVTRNT
;
A
#
# COMPACT_ATOMS: atom_id res chain seq x y z
N MET A 1 -2.31 10.34 -9.16
CA MET A 1 -2.13 10.13 -7.71
C MET A 1 -3.27 9.26 -7.19
N ALA A 2 -2.97 8.38 -6.23
CA ALA A 2 -3.94 7.48 -5.63
C ALA A 2 -5.08 8.24 -4.92
N ASP A 3 -6.28 7.67 -4.94
CA ASP A 3 -7.46 8.20 -4.25
C ASP A 3 -7.84 7.27 -3.09
N LEU A 4 -7.73 7.78 -1.86
CA LEU A 4 -8.08 7.03 -0.65
C LEU A 4 -9.51 6.48 -0.67
N ARG A 5 -10.45 7.15 -1.36
CA ARG A 5 -11.85 6.69 -1.50
C ARG A 5 -11.98 5.44 -2.38
N LYS A 6 -10.94 5.13 -3.17
CA LYS A 6 -10.84 3.95 -4.03
C LYS A 6 -9.92 2.87 -3.44
N ARG A 7 -9.49 3.01 -2.18
CA ARG A 7 -8.66 2.01 -1.49
C ARG A 7 -9.27 0.62 -1.63
N LEU A 8 -8.47 -0.35 -2.07
CA LEU A 8 -8.90 -1.74 -2.17
C LEU A 8 -9.11 -2.36 -0.78
N PRO A 9 -10.09 -3.26 -0.60
CA PRO A 9 -10.46 -3.77 0.71
C PRO A 9 -9.41 -4.69 1.34
N ASP A 10 -8.50 -5.28 0.54
CA ASP A 10 -7.46 -6.20 1.04
C ASP A 10 -6.27 -5.47 1.68
N ASN A 11 -6.16 -4.15 1.52
CA ASN A 11 -5.10 -3.38 2.17
C ASN A 11 -5.23 -3.49 3.70
N VAL A 12 -4.13 -3.81 4.38
CA VAL A 12 -4.08 -3.65 5.84
C VAL A 12 -4.15 -2.16 6.21
N PRO A 13 -4.77 -1.80 7.34
CA PRO A 13 -4.82 -0.41 7.81
C PRO A 13 -3.41 0.19 7.98
N GLY A 14 -3.23 1.46 7.63
CA GLY A 14 -1.98 2.20 7.84
C GLY A 14 -1.60 3.12 6.69
N LYS A 15 -0.37 3.66 6.77
CA LYS A 15 0.21 4.70 5.90
C LYS A 15 0.01 4.40 4.41
N PHE A 16 0.48 3.23 3.96
CA PHE A 16 0.44 2.87 2.55
C PHE A 16 -0.85 2.13 2.19
N TYR A 17 -1.35 2.39 0.99
CA TYR A 17 -2.46 1.64 0.41
C TYR A 17 -2.37 1.60 -1.11
N VAL A 18 -3.01 0.60 -1.71
CA VAL A 18 -3.27 0.52 -3.15
C VAL A 18 -4.73 0.81 -3.42
N ASP A 19 -5.00 1.68 -4.39
CA ASP A 19 -6.36 1.99 -4.85
C ASP A 19 -6.79 1.17 -6.08
N SER A 20 -8.06 1.29 -6.46
CA SER A 20 -8.65 0.52 -7.57
C SER A 20 -8.14 0.92 -8.96
N SER A 21 -7.20 1.86 -9.06
CA SER A 21 -6.51 2.21 -10.31
C SER A 21 -5.38 1.24 -10.62
N CYS A 22 -5.06 0.31 -9.71
CA CYS A 22 -4.07 -0.75 -9.92
C CYS A 22 -4.35 -1.56 -11.20
N ILE A 23 -3.30 -1.79 -11.99
CA ILE A 23 -3.36 -2.54 -13.27
C ILE A 23 -2.59 -3.87 -13.23
N ASP A 24 -2.24 -4.36 -12.03
CA ASP A 24 -1.53 -5.63 -11.83
C ASP A 24 -0.22 -5.77 -12.64
N CYS A 25 0.60 -4.71 -12.61
CA CYS A 25 1.87 -4.62 -13.35
C CYS A 25 3.10 -5.17 -12.62
N ASP A 26 2.92 -5.79 -11.46
CA ASP A 26 3.95 -6.44 -10.63
C ASP A 26 5.02 -5.54 -9.98
N VAL A 27 5.25 -4.32 -10.47
CA VAL A 27 6.28 -3.38 -9.97
C VAL A 27 6.37 -3.31 -8.44
N CYS A 28 5.25 -3.10 -7.75
CA CYS A 28 5.25 -2.99 -6.29
C CYS A 28 5.65 -4.28 -5.56
N ARG A 29 5.37 -5.44 -6.16
CA ARG A 29 5.69 -6.75 -5.58
C ARG A 29 7.13 -7.14 -5.86
N ASP A 30 7.72 -6.66 -6.96
CA ASP A 30 9.13 -6.81 -7.25
C ASP A 30 9.99 -5.89 -6.38
N THR A 31 9.56 -4.64 -6.18
CA THR A 31 10.28 -3.64 -5.38
C THR A 31 10.14 -3.89 -3.87
N ALA A 32 8.93 -4.18 -3.38
CA ALA A 32 8.64 -4.32 -1.95
C ALA A 32 7.84 -5.60 -1.64
N PRO A 33 8.39 -6.80 -1.93
CA PRO A 33 7.70 -8.09 -1.77
C PRO A 33 7.28 -8.38 -0.32
N THR A 34 7.91 -7.73 0.66
CA THR A 34 7.59 -7.84 2.09
C THR A 34 6.35 -7.04 2.50
N ASN A 35 5.83 -6.18 1.61
CA ASN A 35 4.74 -5.24 1.92
C ASN A 35 3.57 -5.36 0.95
N PHE A 36 3.80 -5.79 -0.30
CA PHE A 36 2.77 -5.93 -1.33
C PHE A 36 2.52 -7.37 -1.76
N LYS A 37 1.25 -7.74 -1.94
CA LYS A 37 0.81 -9.04 -2.47
C LYS A 37 -0.21 -8.87 -3.58
N ARG A 38 -0.39 -9.93 -4.36
CA ARG A 38 -1.43 -10.03 -5.39
C ARG A 38 -2.69 -10.63 -4.80
N ASN A 39 -3.85 -10.10 -5.16
CA ASN A 39 -5.12 -10.82 -5.05
C ASN A 39 -5.30 -11.62 -6.35
N ASP A 40 -5.03 -12.93 -6.31
CA ASP A 40 -5.05 -13.79 -7.51
C ASP A 40 -6.45 -13.94 -8.14
N GLU A 41 -7.52 -13.76 -7.37
CA GLU A 41 -8.89 -13.88 -7.87
C GLU A 41 -9.35 -12.63 -8.62
N LYS A 42 -8.93 -11.45 -8.15
CA LYS A 42 -9.42 -10.16 -8.66
C LYS A 42 -8.42 -9.41 -9.54
N GLY A 43 -7.16 -9.83 -9.59
CA GLY A 43 -6.15 -9.25 -10.48
C GLY A 43 -5.75 -7.83 -10.08
N TYR A 44 -5.35 -7.63 -8.83
CA TYR A 44 -4.73 -6.38 -8.36
C TYR A 44 -3.72 -6.65 -7.25
N SER A 45 -2.86 -5.66 -6.99
CA SER A 45 -1.97 -5.67 -5.83
C SER A 45 -2.57 -4.91 -4.65
N TYR A 46 -2.14 -5.24 -3.44
CA TYR A 46 -2.56 -4.57 -2.20
C TYR A 46 -1.43 -4.59 -1.17
N VAL A 47 -1.48 -3.65 -0.21
CA VAL A 47 -0.57 -3.64 0.94
C VAL A 47 -1.01 -4.71 1.92
N TYR A 48 -0.25 -5.79 2.06
CA TYR A 48 -0.54 -6.86 3.02
C TYR A 48 0.14 -6.65 4.38
N LYS A 49 1.17 -5.80 4.42
CA LYS A 49 1.93 -5.45 5.62
C LYS A 49 2.45 -4.02 5.50
N GLN A 50 2.20 -3.17 6.50
CA GLN A 50 2.81 -1.85 6.59
C GLN A 50 4.31 -1.96 6.90
N PRO A 51 5.15 -1.01 6.48
CA PRO A 51 6.58 -1.05 6.79
C PRO A 51 6.82 -0.93 8.30
N GLU A 52 7.66 -1.83 8.84
CA GLU A 52 7.99 -1.87 10.28
C GLU A 52 9.42 -1.36 10.59
N ASN A 53 10.22 -1.08 9.56
CA ASN A 53 11.59 -0.61 9.66
C ASN A 53 11.95 0.34 8.50
N GLU A 54 13.11 0.99 8.59
CA GLU A 54 13.57 1.97 7.61
C GLU A 54 13.76 1.38 6.21
N GLN A 55 14.19 0.11 6.13
CA GLN A 55 14.40 -0.58 4.86
C GLN A 55 13.07 -0.85 4.14
N GLU A 56 12.07 -1.40 4.85
CA GLU A 56 10.73 -1.61 4.31
C GLU A 56 10.07 -0.28 3.93
N LEU A 57 10.28 0.77 4.72
CA LEU A 57 9.76 2.11 4.42
C LEU A 57 10.33 2.63 3.10
N ALA A 58 11.65 2.57 2.92
CA ALA A 58 12.31 3.01 1.70
C ALA A 58 11.81 2.24 0.47
N LEU A 59 11.64 0.91 0.58
CA LEU A 59 11.13 0.09 -0.52
C LEU A 59 9.65 0.39 -0.83
N CYS A 60 8.81 0.68 0.17
CA CYS A 60 7.43 1.11 -0.05
C CYS A 60 7.36 2.46 -0.77
N GLU A 61 8.23 3.41 -0.40
CA GLU A 61 8.34 4.72 -1.05
C GLU A 61 8.85 4.57 -2.49
N GLU A 62 9.82 3.69 -2.74
CA GLU A 62 10.30 3.35 -4.08
C GLU A 62 9.18 2.73 -4.92
N ALA A 63 8.46 1.73 -4.40
CA ALA A 63 7.34 1.09 -5.08
C ALA A 63 6.24 2.11 -5.43
N MET A 64 5.95 3.05 -4.52
CA MET A 64 4.99 4.13 -4.74
C MET A 64 5.42 5.04 -5.91
N ASN A 65 6.68 5.48 -5.91
CA ASN A 65 7.23 6.33 -6.96
C ASN A 65 7.36 5.61 -8.32
N ALA A 66 7.58 4.28 -8.30
CA ALA A 66 7.73 3.46 -9.49
C ALA A 66 6.38 3.01 -10.10
N CYS A 67 5.26 3.17 -9.39
CA CYS A 67 3.96 2.71 -9.85
C CYS A 67 3.53 3.45 -11.14
N PRO A 68 3.37 2.74 -12.28
CA PRO A 68 3.16 3.39 -13.59
C PRO A 68 1.81 4.11 -13.72
N VAL A 69 0.88 3.82 -12.80
CA VAL A 69 -0.47 4.41 -12.76
C VAL A 69 -0.72 5.18 -11.46
N GLU A 70 0.33 5.40 -10.65
CA GLU A 70 0.26 6.11 -9.38
C GLU A 70 -0.84 5.60 -8.43
N ALA A 71 -1.09 4.28 -8.43
CA ALA A 71 -2.16 3.64 -7.66
C ALA A 71 -1.80 3.41 -6.17
N ILE A 72 -0.57 3.74 -5.76
CA ILE A 72 -0.10 3.60 -4.39
C ILE A 72 -0.12 4.98 -3.74
N GLY A 73 -0.74 5.11 -2.57
CA GLY A 73 -0.74 6.33 -1.77
C GLY A 73 -0.17 6.09 -0.37
N ASP A 74 0.23 7.17 0.30
CA ASP A 74 0.90 7.17 1.62
C ASP A 74 0.13 7.92 2.72
N ASN A 75 -1.08 8.40 2.39
CA ASN A 75 -1.99 9.07 3.32
C ASN A 75 -3.12 8.16 3.85
N GLY A 76 -2.92 6.84 3.78
CA GLY A 76 -3.83 5.85 4.36
C GLY A 76 -3.80 5.92 5.88
N GLU A 77 -4.98 5.86 6.50
CA GLU A 77 -5.25 6.10 7.94
C GLU A 77 -4.02 5.91 8.85
N ALA A 78 -3.48 7.02 9.35
CA ALA A 78 -2.64 6.96 10.56
C ALA A 78 -3.54 6.39 11.66
N SER A 79 -3.25 5.15 12.07
CA SER A 79 -3.94 4.44 13.14
C SER A 79 -4.53 5.41 14.16
N LEU A 80 -5.86 5.56 14.16
CA LEU A 80 -6.60 6.22 15.23
C LEU A 80 -6.54 5.34 16.49
N THR A 81 -5.34 5.13 17.02
CA THR A 81 -5.13 4.52 18.34
C THR A 81 -3.90 5.10 19.03
N VAL A 82 -3.73 6.42 18.97
CA VAL A 82 -3.01 7.13 20.03
C VAL A 82 -4.01 8.07 20.69
N THR A 83 -4.27 7.81 21.96
CA THR A 83 -5.08 8.57 22.94
C THR A 83 -6.52 8.09 23.16
N ARG A 84 -6.70 7.17 24.13
CA ARG A 84 -7.41 7.52 25.37
C ARG A 84 -6.68 6.92 26.56
N ASN A 85 -5.96 7.81 27.23
CA ASN A 85 -5.47 7.69 28.60
C ASN A 85 -6.69 7.53 29.53
N THR A 86 -6.83 6.39 30.21
CA THR A 86 -7.55 6.27 31.51
C THR A 86 -7.09 5.02 32.23
#